data_AF-A0A662JKD2-F1
#
_entry.id   AF-A0A662JKD2-F1
#
_cell.length_a   1.000
_cell.length_b   1.000
_cell.length_c   1.000
_cell.angle_alpha   90.00
_cell.angle_beta   90.00
_cell.angle_gamma   90.00
#
_symmetry.space_group_name_H-M   'P 1'
#
loop_
_entity.id
_entity.type
_entity.pdbx_description
1 polymer ?
#
loop_
_entity_poly.entity_id
_entity_poly.type
_entity_poly.pdbx_seq_one_letter_code
_entity_poly.pdbx_strand_id
1 'polypeptide(L)'
;KGVEGVEVVFHEAIGMHDVTVVTASNATELSAWIRDFMHKINPSASLPEGLEDVVEDYLARGLKYFALDVVYLTKEYRSVKPILYMFKTSYLYYPLKISSIIPGESSIVVFAITKEKLRETTPLNKASYVSQGGEVPIEVVLSKEELKQLDPRIAQLFYGDPWLTALSYRGELSDLSVDLIVGGKPTAIPQPPQAQVLVLIAAAAALVVSAVALSIKV
;
A
#
# COMPACT_ATOMS: atom_id res chain seq x y z
N LYS A 1 -27.66 6.76 4.43
CA LYS A 1 -27.77 7.55 3.18
C LYS A 1 -26.34 7.88 2.77
N GLY A 2 -25.99 7.78 1.49
CA GLY A 2 -24.67 8.22 1.04
C GLY A 2 -24.48 9.70 1.34
N VAL A 3 -23.27 10.07 1.72
CA VAL A 3 -22.80 11.45 1.53
C VAL A 3 -22.71 11.63 0.01
N GLU A 4 -23.02 12.80 -0.52
CA GLU A 4 -22.64 13.07 -1.92
C GLU A 4 -21.12 12.90 -2.04
N GLY A 5 -20.65 12.49 -3.23
CA GLY A 5 -19.21 12.30 -3.47
C GLY A 5 -18.49 11.13 -2.78
N VAL A 6 -19.15 10.25 -2.00
CA VAL A 6 -18.54 9.02 -1.44
C VAL A 6 -19.42 7.78 -1.66
N GLU A 7 -18.86 6.75 -2.30
CA GLU A 7 -19.54 5.48 -2.60
C GLU A 7 -18.72 4.28 -2.09
N VAL A 8 -19.37 3.31 -1.44
CA VAL A 8 -18.73 2.05 -1.02
C VAL A 8 -18.78 1.07 -2.19
N VAL A 9 -17.60 0.68 -2.70
CA VAL A 9 -17.47 -0.21 -3.87
C VAL A 9 -17.09 -1.64 -3.51
N PHE A 10 -16.59 -1.87 -2.29
CA PHE A 10 -16.27 -3.20 -1.75
C PHE A 10 -16.32 -3.18 -0.22
N HIS A 11 -16.78 -4.26 0.39
CA HIS A 11 -16.72 -4.49 1.83
C HIS A 11 -16.65 -5.99 2.11
N GLU A 12 -15.61 -6.47 2.80
CA GLU A 12 -15.44 -7.88 3.16
C GLU A 12 -14.61 -8.05 4.44
N ALA A 13 -15.04 -8.98 5.30
CA ALA A 13 -14.27 -9.40 6.47
C ALA A 13 -13.36 -10.59 6.15
N ILE A 14 -12.05 -10.36 6.12
CA ILE A 14 -11.02 -11.33 5.74
C ILE A 14 -10.18 -11.69 6.98
N GLY A 15 -10.66 -12.66 7.75
CA GLY A 15 -10.00 -13.11 8.98
C GLY A 15 -10.14 -12.09 10.11
N MET A 16 -9.05 -11.38 10.43
CA MET A 16 -9.02 -10.33 11.47
C MET A 16 -9.21 -8.91 10.89
N HIS A 17 -9.28 -8.80 9.56
CA HIS A 17 -9.44 -7.55 8.82
C HIS A 17 -10.91 -7.37 8.43
N ASP A 18 -11.45 -6.18 8.65
CA ASP A 18 -12.69 -5.71 8.02
C ASP A 18 -12.30 -4.60 7.03
N VAL A 19 -12.32 -4.96 5.74
CA VAL A 19 -11.83 -4.12 4.65
C VAL A 19 -13.00 -3.49 3.94
N THR A 20 -13.06 -2.16 3.95
CA THR A 20 -14.03 -1.36 3.19
C THR A 20 -13.29 -0.49 2.18
N VAL A 21 -13.57 -0.65 0.90
CA VAL A 21 -13.03 0.23 -0.16
C VAL A 21 -14.12 1.18 -0.61
N VAL A 22 -13.79 2.46 -0.62
CA VAL A 22 -14.66 3.53 -1.11
C VAL A 22 -14.04 4.23 -2.32
N THR A 23 -14.90 4.71 -3.21
CA THR A 23 -14.54 5.77 -4.17
C THR A 23 -14.96 7.12 -3.63
N ALA A 24 -14.10 8.12 -3.79
CA ALA A 24 -14.39 9.50 -3.42
C ALA A 24 -14.14 10.48 -4.58
N SER A 25 -14.85 11.61 -4.56
CA SER A 25 -14.63 12.75 -5.46
C SER A 25 -14.38 14.08 -4.75
N ASN A 26 -14.37 14.10 -3.42
CA ASN A 26 -14.23 15.29 -2.59
C ASN A 26 -13.53 14.92 -1.26
N ALA A 27 -12.52 15.69 -0.84
CA ALA A 27 -11.74 15.37 0.35
C ALA A 27 -12.50 15.63 1.67
N THR A 28 -13.30 16.70 1.74
CA THR A 28 -14.13 17.03 2.90
C THR A 28 -15.19 15.97 3.14
N GLU A 29 -15.88 15.54 2.08
CA GLU A 29 -16.94 14.51 2.14
C GLU A 29 -16.35 13.15 2.53
N LEU A 30 -15.19 12.77 1.99
CA LEU A 30 -14.49 11.56 2.42
C LEU A 30 -14.02 11.67 3.88
N SER A 31 -13.42 12.80 4.28
CA SER A 31 -12.93 12.99 5.65
C SER A 31 -14.06 12.95 6.67
N ALA A 32 -15.24 13.51 6.34
CA ALA A 32 -16.45 13.38 7.13
C ALA A 32 -16.93 11.92 7.19
N TRP A 33 -16.96 11.21 6.05
CA TRP A 33 -17.35 9.80 6.00
C TRP A 33 -16.41 8.89 6.82
N ILE A 34 -15.09 9.10 6.77
CA ILE A 34 -14.10 8.35 7.57
C ILE A 34 -14.31 8.65 9.06
N ARG A 35 -14.61 9.92 9.44
CA ARG A 35 -14.94 10.29 10.82
C ARG A 35 -16.15 9.52 11.33
N ASP A 36 -17.23 9.51 10.56
CA ASP A 36 -18.48 8.81 10.88
C ASP A 36 -18.31 7.28 10.88
N PHE A 37 -17.40 6.74 10.07
CA PHE A 37 -17.04 5.33 10.05
C PHE A 37 -16.28 4.96 11.34
N MET A 38 -15.21 5.70 11.66
CA MET A 38 -14.41 5.48 12.87
C MET A 38 -15.21 5.68 14.16
N HIS A 39 -16.07 6.68 14.24
CA HIS A 39 -16.87 6.96 15.45
C HIS A 39 -17.86 5.82 15.78
N LYS A 40 -18.33 5.05 14.79
CA LYS A 40 -19.17 3.85 15.00
C LYS A 40 -18.38 2.69 15.60
N ILE A 41 -17.09 2.60 15.33
CA ILE A 41 -16.19 1.54 15.79
C ILE A 41 -15.61 1.89 17.17
N ASN A 42 -15.14 3.12 17.32
CA ASN A 42 -14.60 3.68 18.55
C ASN A 42 -15.00 5.16 18.66
N PRO A 43 -16.01 5.50 19.49
CA PRO A 43 -16.47 6.88 19.66
C PRO A 43 -15.38 7.86 20.13
N SER A 44 -14.32 7.36 20.77
CA SER A 44 -13.18 8.17 21.25
C SER A 44 -12.09 8.36 20.19
N ALA A 45 -12.21 7.78 18.99
CA ALA A 45 -11.19 7.90 17.96
C ALA A 45 -11.27 9.27 17.26
N SER A 46 -10.14 9.97 17.20
CA SER A 46 -9.95 11.17 16.37
C SER A 46 -9.33 10.81 15.02
N LEU A 47 -9.63 11.60 14.00
CA LEU A 47 -8.85 11.58 12.76
C LEU A 47 -7.50 12.27 13.00
N PRO A 48 -6.42 11.83 12.34
CA PRO A 48 -5.16 12.57 12.32
C PRO A 48 -5.35 13.93 11.63
N GLU A 49 -4.59 14.93 12.09
CA GLU A 49 -4.52 16.25 11.44
C GLU A 49 -3.90 16.13 10.04
N GLY A 50 -4.32 16.97 9.10
CA GLY A 50 -3.83 16.92 7.71
C GLY A 50 -4.38 15.78 6.84
N LEU A 51 -5.28 14.92 7.36
CA LEU A 51 -5.92 13.86 6.55
C LEU A 51 -6.61 14.43 5.31
N GLU A 52 -7.37 15.52 5.46
CA GLU A 52 -8.12 16.14 4.37
C GLU A 52 -7.19 16.68 3.28
N ASP A 53 -6.09 17.37 3.66
CA ASP A 53 -5.09 17.88 2.72
C ASP A 53 -4.40 16.75 1.92
N VAL A 54 -4.12 15.63 2.57
CA VAL A 54 -3.50 14.46 1.93
C VAL A 54 -4.50 13.72 1.04
N VAL A 55 -5.78 13.64 1.42
CA VAL A 55 -6.85 13.11 0.56
C VAL A 55 -7.04 14.01 -0.67
N GLU A 56 -7.04 15.33 -0.52
CA GLU A 56 -7.17 16.28 -1.62
C GLU A 56 -6.00 16.14 -2.62
N ASP A 57 -4.77 15.95 -2.14
CA ASP A 57 -3.62 15.64 -2.99
C ASP A 57 -3.78 14.31 -3.76
N TYR A 58 -4.32 13.26 -3.12
CA TYR A 58 -4.64 11.99 -3.80
C TYR A 58 -5.70 12.18 -4.90
N LEU A 59 -6.79 12.90 -4.59
CA LEU A 59 -7.87 13.19 -5.54
C LEU A 59 -7.38 14.05 -6.71
N ALA A 60 -6.56 15.07 -6.46
CA ALA A 60 -5.93 15.91 -7.48
C ALA A 60 -4.98 15.11 -8.41
N ARG A 61 -4.37 14.03 -7.90
CA ARG A 61 -3.59 13.06 -8.69
C ARG A 61 -4.45 11.97 -9.35
N GLY A 62 -5.78 12.06 -9.28
CA GLY A 62 -6.72 11.10 -9.88
C GLY A 62 -6.84 9.77 -9.13
N LEU A 63 -6.29 9.67 -7.92
CA LEU A 63 -6.34 8.49 -7.07
C LEU A 63 -7.61 8.56 -6.22
N LYS A 64 -8.67 7.92 -6.71
CA LYS A 64 -10.03 8.04 -6.16
C LYS A 64 -10.49 6.90 -5.26
N TYR A 65 -9.67 5.85 -5.13
CA TYR A 65 -10.01 4.65 -4.35
C TYR A 65 -9.24 4.66 -3.03
N PHE A 66 -9.96 4.49 -1.93
CA PHE A 66 -9.42 4.50 -0.58
C PHE A 66 -9.85 3.22 0.13
N ALA A 67 -8.88 2.45 0.61
CA ALA A 67 -9.12 1.27 1.43
C ALA A 67 -9.01 1.63 2.91
N LEU A 68 -10.06 1.33 3.67
CA LEU A 68 -10.06 1.34 5.12
C LEU A 68 -10.01 -0.11 5.60
N ASP A 69 -9.11 -0.41 6.51
CA ASP A 69 -8.89 -1.74 7.05
C ASP A 69 -8.93 -1.68 8.59
N VAL A 70 -9.95 -2.29 9.18
CA VAL A 70 -10.14 -2.34 10.63
C VAL A 70 -9.65 -3.68 11.14
N VAL A 71 -8.52 -3.66 11.86
CA VAL A 71 -7.87 -4.87 12.35
C VAL A 71 -8.26 -5.16 13.80
N TYR A 72 -8.98 -6.26 14.01
CA TYR A 72 -9.46 -6.68 15.33
C TYR A 72 -8.42 -7.51 16.09
N LEU A 73 -7.51 -6.83 16.80
CA LEU A 73 -6.53 -7.49 17.67
C LEU A 73 -7.17 -8.05 18.94
N THR A 74 -6.98 -9.34 19.21
CA THR A 74 -7.33 -9.97 20.49
C THR A 74 -6.07 -10.38 21.26
N LYS A 75 -6.18 -10.57 22.58
CA LYS A 75 -5.02 -10.87 23.47
C LYS A 75 -4.26 -12.16 23.12
N GLU A 76 -4.86 -13.04 22.32
CA GLU A 76 -4.30 -14.33 21.93
C GLU A 76 -3.41 -14.24 20.67
N TYR A 77 -3.63 -13.24 19.81
CA TYR A 77 -2.98 -13.14 18.50
C TYR A 77 -1.90 -12.06 18.52
N ARG A 78 -0.63 -12.49 18.53
CA ARG A 78 0.56 -11.62 18.43
C ARG A 78 0.97 -11.29 16.99
N SER A 79 0.26 -11.83 16.00
CA SER A 79 0.53 -11.63 14.59
C SER A 79 -0.79 -11.73 13.81
N VAL A 80 -0.92 -10.88 12.80
CA VAL A 80 -2.09 -10.81 11.91
C VAL A 80 -1.66 -11.36 10.55
N LYS A 81 -2.47 -12.24 9.95
CA LYS A 81 -2.21 -12.75 8.61
C LYS A 81 -2.39 -11.60 7.59
N PRO A 82 -1.37 -11.23 6.80
CA PRO A 82 -1.53 -10.15 5.84
C PRO A 82 -2.61 -10.45 4.81
N ILE A 83 -3.39 -9.42 4.46
CA ILE A 83 -4.40 -9.45 3.41
C ILE A 83 -3.85 -9.00 2.07
N LEU A 84 -4.67 -9.14 1.02
CA LEU A 84 -4.21 -9.04 -0.34
C LEU A 84 -5.10 -8.17 -1.28
N TYR A 85 -4.57 -7.05 -1.82
CA TYR A 85 -5.21 -6.01 -2.68
C TYR A 85 -4.79 -5.88 -4.18
N MET A 86 -5.18 -6.76 -5.13
CA MET A 86 -4.72 -6.60 -6.54
C MET A 86 -5.64 -5.70 -7.38
N PHE A 87 -5.06 -4.82 -8.17
CA PHE A 87 -5.73 -3.89 -9.09
C PHE A 87 -4.88 -3.70 -10.36
N LYS A 88 -5.50 -3.29 -11.47
CA LYS A 88 -4.75 -3.00 -12.71
C LYS A 88 -4.15 -1.58 -12.62
N THR A 89 -2.83 -1.48 -12.76
CA THR A 89 -2.07 -0.21 -12.78
C THR A 89 -0.97 -0.27 -13.82
N SER A 90 -0.70 0.85 -14.52
CA SER A 90 0.36 0.96 -15.54
C SER A 90 1.77 1.22 -14.98
N TYR A 91 1.89 1.43 -13.68
CA TYR A 91 3.11 1.78 -12.96
C TYR A 91 3.15 1.06 -11.61
N LEU A 92 4.35 0.86 -11.06
CA LEU A 92 4.49 0.45 -9.66
C LEU A 92 4.08 1.64 -8.79
N TYR A 93 3.24 1.37 -7.80
CA TYR A 93 2.71 2.35 -6.86
C TYR A 93 2.73 1.77 -5.46
N TYR A 94 3.21 2.54 -4.48
CA TYR A 94 3.06 2.22 -3.06
C TYR A 94 2.80 3.52 -2.27
N PRO A 95 1.63 3.65 -1.59
CA PRO A 95 1.24 4.88 -0.92
C PRO A 95 2.10 5.10 0.34
N LEU A 96 2.91 6.17 0.31
CA LEU A 96 3.75 6.59 1.44
C LEU A 96 3.30 7.93 2.01
N LYS A 97 2.71 8.79 1.18
CA LYS A 97 2.25 10.12 1.60
C LYS A 97 1.15 10.07 2.66
N ILE A 98 0.31 9.04 2.64
CA ILE A 98 -0.70 8.81 3.69
C ILE A 98 -0.07 8.60 5.08
N SER A 99 1.19 8.18 5.16
CA SER A 99 1.89 8.03 6.44
C SER A 99 2.33 9.37 7.05
N SER A 100 2.43 10.46 6.27
CA SER A 100 2.97 11.74 6.75
C SER A 100 2.07 12.49 7.74
N ILE A 101 0.82 12.06 7.88
CA ILE A 101 -0.15 12.57 8.87
C ILE A 101 -0.03 11.88 10.24
N ILE A 102 0.85 10.88 10.35
CA ILE A 102 1.14 10.18 11.60
C ILE A 102 2.47 10.72 12.15
N PRO A 103 2.51 11.24 13.38
CA PRO A 103 3.73 11.82 13.94
C PRO A 103 4.76 10.75 14.35
N GLY A 104 6.04 11.10 14.20
CA GLY A 104 7.18 10.37 14.75
C GLY A 104 7.98 9.54 13.73
N GLU A 105 9.16 9.09 14.18
CA GLU A 105 10.03 8.25 13.37
C GLU A 105 9.47 6.83 13.15
N SER A 106 9.67 6.30 11.95
CA SER A 106 9.39 4.91 11.63
C SER A 106 10.46 4.31 10.72
N SER A 107 10.40 2.99 10.54
CA SER A 107 11.19 2.26 9.56
C SER A 107 10.26 1.42 8.68
N ILE A 108 10.29 1.69 7.37
CA ILE A 108 9.45 1.03 6.37
C ILE A 108 10.37 0.18 5.49
N VAL A 109 9.98 -1.07 5.21
CA VAL A 109 10.67 -1.95 4.27
C VAL A 109 9.67 -2.45 3.23
N VAL A 110 10.00 -2.29 1.95
CA VAL A 110 9.16 -2.69 0.80
C VAL A 110 9.97 -3.62 -0.10
N PHE A 111 9.47 -4.84 -0.31
CA PHE A 111 10.03 -5.77 -1.30
C PHE A 111 9.29 -5.59 -2.63
N ALA A 112 9.90 -4.86 -3.56
CA ALA A 112 9.35 -4.63 -4.89
C ALA A 112 9.76 -5.76 -5.84
N ILE A 113 8.79 -6.41 -6.49
CA ILE A 113 9.03 -7.44 -7.52
C ILE A 113 8.66 -6.86 -8.89
N THR A 114 9.63 -6.70 -9.78
CA THR A 114 9.48 -5.94 -11.03
C THR A 114 10.18 -6.62 -12.21
N LYS A 115 9.66 -6.39 -13.43
CA LYS A 115 10.23 -6.99 -14.66
C LYS A 115 11.65 -6.51 -14.96
N GLU A 116 12.00 -5.30 -14.50
CA GLU A 116 13.30 -4.65 -14.70
C GLU A 116 13.81 -4.11 -13.35
N LYS A 117 15.12 -3.86 -13.25
CA LYS A 117 15.70 -3.22 -12.05
C LYS A 117 15.12 -1.84 -11.82
N LEU A 118 14.84 -1.53 -10.55
CA LEU A 118 14.47 -0.18 -10.14
C LEU A 118 15.67 0.78 -10.28
N ARG A 119 15.43 1.95 -10.86
CA ARG A 119 16.44 3.03 -10.98
C ARG A 119 16.12 4.14 -9.98
N GLU A 120 14.95 4.73 -10.14
CA GLU A 120 14.37 5.69 -9.19
C GLU A 120 13.57 4.95 -8.11
N THR A 121 13.82 5.26 -6.84
CA THR A 121 13.15 4.61 -5.69
C THR A 121 12.61 5.60 -4.66
N THR A 122 12.77 6.91 -4.88
CA THR A 122 12.31 8.00 -4.01
C THR A 122 10.84 7.81 -3.58
N PRO A 123 10.51 8.01 -2.29
CA PRO A 123 11.36 8.48 -1.18
C PRO A 123 12.15 7.36 -0.46
N LEU A 124 12.09 6.11 -0.96
CA LEU A 124 12.82 4.98 -0.39
C LEU A 124 14.25 4.89 -0.95
N ASN A 125 15.17 4.37 -0.15
CA ASN A 125 16.50 3.97 -0.61
C ASN A 125 16.51 2.46 -0.89
N LYS A 126 17.47 1.97 -1.69
CA LYS A 126 17.70 0.52 -1.79
C LYS A 126 18.26 0.01 -0.46
N ALA A 127 17.59 -0.98 0.13
CA ALA A 127 18.11 -1.66 1.31
C ALA A 127 19.35 -2.48 0.91
N SER A 128 20.28 -2.63 1.85
CA SER A 128 21.62 -3.10 1.58
C SER A 128 22.14 -4.04 2.67
N TYR A 129 23.24 -4.72 2.38
CA TYR A 129 24.02 -5.48 3.36
C TYR A 129 25.51 -5.18 3.20
N VAL A 130 26.27 -5.34 4.29
CA VAL A 130 27.72 -5.14 4.29
C VAL A 130 28.42 -6.41 3.80
N SER A 131 29.29 -6.26 2.82
CA SER A 131 30.19 -7.30 2.31
C SER A 131 31.65 -6.88 2.45
N GLN A 132 32.60 -7.77 2.15
CA GLN A 132 34.03 -7.43 2.11
C GLN A 132 34.37 -6.33 1.08
N GLY A 133 33.53 -6.16 0.04
CA GLY A 133 33.67 -5.10 -0.97
C GLY A 133 32.92 -3.81 -0.65
N GLY A 134 32.32 -3.69 0.54
CA GLY A 134 31.47 -2.57 0.93
C GLY A 134 29.98 -2.92 0.91
N GLU A 135 29.15 -1.87 0.86
CA GLU A 135 27.69 -1.96 0.90
C GLU A 135 27.12 -2.43 -0.44
N VAL A 136 26.32 -3.51 -0.42
CA VAL A 136 25.72 -4.13 -1.61
C VAL A 136 24.19 -4.02 -1.51
N PRO A 137 23.50 -3.48 -2.52
CA PRO A 137 22.04 -3.41 -2.51
C PRO A 137 21.42 -4.79 -2.67
N ILE A 138 20.30 -5.02 -1.97
CA ILE A 138 19.53 -6.26 -2.04
C ILE A 138 18.68 -6.22 -3.32
N GLU A 139 19.30 -6.64 -4.42
CA GLU A 139 18.69 -6.81 -5.74
C GLU A 139 18.98 -8.22 -6.29
N VAL A 140 17.97 -9.08 -6.33
CA VAL A 140 18.09 -10.48 -6.77
C VAL A 140 17.10 -10.77 -7.90
N VAL A 141 17.49 -11.62 -8.84
CA VAL A 141 16.56 -12.22 -9.80
C VAL A 141 15.87 -13.39 -9.10
N LEU A 142 14.55 -13.43 -9.12
CA LEU A 142 13.77 -14.56 -8.60
C LEU A 142 13.39 -15.49 -9.74
N SER A 143 13.72 -16.76 -9.62
CA SER A 143 13.19 -17.78 -10.52
C SER A 143 11.67 -17.91 -10.36
N LYS A 144 11.02 -18.37 -11.43
CA LYS A 144 9.59 -18.72 -11.38
C LYS A 144 9.24 -19.74 -10.29
N GLU A 145 10.18 -20.63 -9.94
CA GLU A 145 10.04 -21.63 -8.89
C GLU A 145 10.05 -21.01 -7.49
N GLU A 146 10.96 -20.08 -7.21
CA GLU A 146 10.98 -19.31 -5.96
C GLU A 146 9.70 -18.46 -5.81
N LEU A 147 9.24 -17.81 -6.89
CA LEU A 147 7.97 -17.08 -6.87
C LEU A 147 6.77 -17.98 -6.53
N LYS A 148 6.72 -19.21 -7.05
CA LYS A 148 5.65 -20.18 -6.73
C LYS A 148 5.67 -20.60 -5.27
N GLN A 149 6.86 -20.67 -4.65
CA GLN A 149 7.01 -20.97 -3.22
C GLN A 149 6.54 -19.80 -2.34
N LEU A 150 6.72 -18.55 -2.79
CA LEU A 150 6.18 -17.36 -2.13
C LEU A 150 4.66 -17.28 -2.28
N ASP A 151 4.17 -17.20 -3.52
CA ASP A 151 2.74 -17.31 -3.85
C ASP A 151 2.54 -17.68 -5.34
N PRO A 152 1.88 -18.80 -5.66
CA PRO A 152 1.56 -19.17 -7.05
C PRO A 152 0.79 -18.11 -7.84
N ARG A 153 0.11 -17.17 -7.18
CA ARG A 153 -0.69 -16.10 -7.77
C ARG A 153 0.21 -14.91 -8.17
N ILE A 154 1.24 -14.62 -7.37
CA ILE A 154 2.31 -13.67 -7.75
C ILE A 154 3.12 -14.23 -8.94
N ALA A 155 3.44 -15.53 -8.92
CA ALA A 155 4.17 -16.18 -10.01
C ALA A 155 3.45 -16.14 -11.38
N GLN A 156 2.12 -15.93 -11.39
CA GLN A 156 1.32 -15.79 -12.62
C GLN A 156 1.37 -14.38 -13.23
N LEU A 157 1.87 -13.38 -12.51
CA LEU A 157 2.02 -12.00 -12.99
C LEU A 157 3.22 -11.83 -13.93
N PHE A 158 4.16 -12.79 -13.93
CA PHE A 158 5.44 -12.69 -14.65
C PHE A 158 5.60 -13.82 -15.68
N TYR A 159 6.08 -13.45 -16.87
CA TYR A 159 6.34 -14.37 -17.97
C TYR A 159 7.77 -14.93 -18.00
N GLY A 160 8.71 -14.25 -17.32
CA GLY A 160 10.08 -14.70 -17.06
C GLY A 160 10.48 -14.30 -15.64
N ASP A 161 11.76 -14.35 -15.32
CA ASP A 161 12.29 -14.14 -13.96
C ASP A 161 12.40 -12.63 -13.63
N PRO A 162 11.61 -12.11 -12.66
CA PRO A 162 11.67 -10.70 -12.27
C PRO A 162 12.78 -10.41 -11.25
N TRP A 163 13.08 -9.12 -11.11
CA TRP A 163 13.90 -8.58 -10.04
C TRP A 163 13.07 -8.37 -8.77
N LEU A 164 13.53 -8.95 -7.65
CA LEU A 164 13.20 -8.46 -6.31
C LEU A 164 14.23 -7.41 -5.91
N THR A 165 13.75 -6.23 -5.53
CA THR A 165 14.53 -5.16 -4.91
C THR A 165 13.97 -4.88 -3.53
N ALA A 166 14.77 -4.99 -2.48
CA ALA A 166 14.37 -4.51 -1.18
C ALA A 166 14.63 -2.99 -1.09
N LEU A 167 13.61 -2.25 -0.68
CA LEU A 167 13.66 -0.82 -0.46
C LEU A 167 13.42 -0.53 1.02
N SER A 168 14.05 0.51 1.56
CA SER A 168 13.89 0.92 2.95
C SER A 168 13.80 2.44 3.09
N TYR A 169 13.00 2.87 4.06
CA TYR A 169 12.98 4.22 4.58
C TYR A 169 13.13 4.16 6.10
N ARG A 170 13.82 5.15 6.67
CA ARG A 170 13.98 5.33 8.10
C ARG A 170 14.12 6.83 8.40
N GLY A 171 13.23 7.36 9.24
CA GLY A 171 13.16 8.78 9.56
C GLY A 171 11.76 9.19 10.00
N GLU A 172 11.56 10.50 10.16
CA GLU A 172 10.30 11.13 10.54
C GLU A 172 9.23 10.97 9.44
N LEU A 173 8.10 10.36 9.77
CA LEU A 173 7.04 10.07 8.78
C LEU A 173 6.56 11.32 8.01
N SER A 174 6.66 12.51 8.62
CA SER A 174 6.38 13.81 7.98
C SER A 174 7.20 14.08 6.71
N ASP A 175 8.38 13.47 6.56
CA ASP A 175 9.25 13.64 5.40
C ASP A 175 8.76 12.86 4.16
N LEU A 176 7.81 11.94 4.33
CA LEU A 176 7.18 11.16 3.25
C LEU A 176 6.19 12.02 2.44
N SER A 177 6.68 13.10 1.85
CA SER A 177 5.89 14.08 1.07
C SER A 177 5.36 13.55 -0.28
N VAL A 178 5.83 12.38 -0.72
CA VAL A 178 5.52 11.73 -2.01
C VAL A 178 5.40 10.22 -1.87
N ASP A 179 4.63 9.58 -2.77
CA ASP A 179 4.53 8.12 -2.86
C ASP A 179 5.70 7.53 -3.67
N LEU A 180 5.95 6.23 -3.49
CA LEU A 180 6.82 5.48 -4.40
C LEU A 180 6.07 5.23 -5.71
N ILE A 181 6.57 5.81 -6.80
CA ILE A 181 6.00 5.66 -8.15
C ILE A 181 7.11 5.34 -9.14
N VAL A 182 7.00 4.21 -9.86
CA VAL A 182 7.99 3.81 -10.88
C VAL A 182 7.30 3.39 -12.18
N GLY A 183 7.74 3.96 -13.29
CA GLY A 183 7.27 3.61 -14.65
C GLY A 183 6.16 4.49 -15.22
N GLY A 184 5.70 5.53 -14.50
CA GLY A 184 4.72 6.48 -15.02
C GLY A 184 4.34 7.57 -14.02
N LYS A 185 3.49 8.51 -14.45
CA LYS A 185 2.70 9.36 -13.55
C LYS A 185 1.33 8.72 -13.32
N PRO A 186 0.64 8.96 -12.20
CA PRO A 186 -0.78 8.63 -12.06
C PRO A 186 -1.62 9.37 -13.10
N THR A 187 -1.90 8.71 -14.22
CA THR A 187 -2.75 9.23 -15.31
C THR A 187 -3.88 8.27 -15.67
N ALA A 188 -3.78 7.01 -15.24
CA ALA A 188 -4.84 6.02 -15.34
C ALA A 188 -5.57 5.91 -13.99
N ILE A 189 -6.88 6.15 -14.01
CA ILE A 189 -7.78 5.84 -12.89
C ILE A 189 -7.68 4.33 -12.64
N PRO A 190 -7.33 3.85 -11.43
CA PRO A 190 -7.40 2.44 -11.10
C PRO A 190 -8.82 1.93 -11.37
N GLN A 191 -8.99 0.94 -12.23
CA GLN A 191 -10.31 0.31 -12.38
C GLN A 191 -10.61 -0.54 -11.14
N PRO A 192 -11.86 -0.56 -10.66
CA PRO A 192 -12.22 -1.36 -9.49
C PRO A 192 -11.94 -2.84 -9.81
N PRO A 193 -11.49 -3.64 -8.84
CA PRO A 193 -11.19 -5.04 -9.09
C PRO A 193 -12.46 -5.78 -9.52
N GLN A 194 -12.54 -6.16 -10.80
CA GLN A 194 -13.38 -7.28 -11.20
C GLN A 194 -12.88 -8.52 -10.43
N ALA A 195 -13.82 -9.23 -9.81
CA ALA A 195 -13.59 -10.11 -8.66
C ALA A 195 -12.45 -11.15 -8.78
N GLN A 196 -12.01 -11.62 -7.60
CA GLN A 196 -10.93 -12.61 -7.35
C GLN A 196 -9.50 -12.07 -7.46
N VAL A 197 -9.08 -11.18 -6.54
CA VAL A 197 -7.77 -10.52 -6.69
C VAL A 197 -7.08 -10.12 -5.38
N LEU A 198 -5.74 -10.02 -5.42
CA LEU A 198 -4.83 -10.40 -4.33
C LEU A 198 -3.37 -9.76 -4.33
N VAL A 199 -2.99 -8.82 -3.43
CA VAL A 199 -1.63 -8.22 -3.16
C VAL A 199 -1.24 -7.98 -1.68
N LEU A 200 -0.16 -8.61 -1.17
CA LEU A 200 0.31 -8.47 0.22
C LEU A 200 0.66 -7.01 0.57
N ILE A 201 -0.12 -6.39 1.45
CA ILE A 201 0.30 -5.17 2.17
C ILE A 201 0.36 -5.49 3.65
N ALA A 202 1.41 -4.99 4.28
CA ALA A 202 1.46 -4.78 5.69
C ALA A 202 2.51 -3.62 5.97
N ALA A 203 2.39 -2.72 6.98
CA ALA A 203 3.34 -1.61 7.31
C ALA A 203 3.72 -1.54 8.83
N ALA A 204 4.35 -0.50 9.43
CA ALA A 204 4.68 -0.51 10.89
C ALA A 204 4.64 0.86 11.60
N ALA A 205 4.48 0.94 12.93
CA ALA A 205 4.10 -0.08 13.94
C ALA A 205 2.60 0.04 14.31
N ALA A 206 2.00 -0.98 14.96
CA ALA A 206 0.53 -1.19 15.09
C ALA A 206 -0.22 -1.39 13.76
N LEU A 207 0.31 -0.82 12.67
CA LEU A 207 0.46 -1.50 11.38
C LEU A 207 1.40 -2.74 11.57
N VAL A 208 1.23 -3.82 10.80
CA VAL A 208 2.10 -5.05 10.74
C VAL A 208 2.76 -5.13 9.35
N VAL A 209 4.08 -5.39 9.09
CA VAL A 209 4.83 -5.13 7.79
C VAL A 209 4.92 -6.29 6.78
N SER A 210 4.61 -6.04 5.48
CA SER A 210 4.81 -6.94 4.32
C SER A 210 4.59 -6.18 3.00
N ALA A 211 5.12 -6.72 1.90
CA ALA A 211 4.94 -6.19 0.55
C ALA A 211 4.50 -7.29 -0.41
N VAL A 212 4.02 -6.93 -1.61
CA VAL A 212 4.65 -7.23 -2.91
C VAL A 212 3.90 -6.49 -4.04
N ALA A 213 4.57 -6.31 -5.18
CA ALA A 213 4.17 -5.44 -6.29
C ALA A 213 3.07 -5.98 -7.24
N LEU A 214 2.65 -5.09 -8.16
CA LEU A 214 1.64 -5.27 -9.20
C LEU A 214 2.22 -4.98 -10.60
N SER A 215 1.65 -5.61 -11.65
CA SER A 215 1.99 -5.31 -13.05
C SER A 215 0.81 -5.46 -14.00
N ILE A 216 0.81 -4.66 -15.07
CA ILE A 216 -0.15 -4.69 -16.19
C ILE A 216 -0.11 -6.01 -16.96
N LYS A 217 -1.27 -6.36 -17.52
CA LYS A 217 -1.37 -6.99 -18.85
C LYS A 217 -2.07 -6.03 -19.81
N VAL A 218 -1.33 -5.73 -20.89
CA VAL A 218 -1.72 -5.20 -22.22
C VAL A 218 -2.85 -4.15 -22.22
#